data_AF-A0A8H3C973-F1
#
_entry.id   AF-A0A8H3C973-F1
#
_cell.length_a   1.000
_cell.length_b   1.000
_cell.length_c   1.000
_cell.angle_alpha   90.00
_cell.angle_beta   90.00
_cell.angle_gamma   90.00
#
_symmetry.space_group_name_H-M   'P 1'
#
loop_
_entity.id
_entity.type
_entity.pdbx_description
1 polymer ?
#
loop_
_entity_poly.entity_id
_entity_poly.type
_entity_poly.pdbx_seq_one_letter_code
_entity_poly.pdbx_strand_id
1 'polypeptide(L)'
;MSLVRTVHTQHLARMLPSALLAAVLLAPSVLGAVVWDGRFNDYSTAADFNKWSWSNQVGTYQTYIYGNLHGETASSWYTLGSQYKNPATTTAKQGVKVKISANSIWNGGTMLRSELIPQTKASLSGHLYFHVSLQIPTVNPPDPNFEHQIVFWEGAT
;
A
#
# COMPACT_ATOMS: atom_id res chain seq x y z
N MET A 1 10.67 8.98 -12.97
CA MET A 1 11.95 9.73 -12.91
C MET A 1 12.89 8.94 -12.02
N SER A 2 13.90 8.30 -12.61
CA SER A 2 14.86 7.46 -11.88
C SER A 2 16.12 8.27 -11.63
N LEU A 3 16.41 8.57 -10.37
CA LEU A 3 17.75 8.90 -9.93
C LEU A 3 17.84 8.70 -8.41
N VAL A 4 18.35 7.56 -7.96
CA VAL A 4 19.11 7.52 -6.70
C VAL A 4 20.41 6.81 -7.00
N ARG A 5 21.48 7.61 -6.97
CA ARG A 5 22.87 7.19 -7.12
C ARG A 5 23.22 6.18 -6.03
N THR A 6 23.74 5.03 -6.42
CA THR A 6 24.70 4.32 -5.59
C THR A 6 25.97 5.18 -5.55
N VAL A 7 26.31 5.75 -4.40
CA VAL A 7 27.64 6.30 -4.14
C VAL A 7 28.33 5.34 -3.19
N HIS A 8 29.25 4.54 -3.71
CA HIS A 8 30.26 3.86 -2.92
C HIS A 8 31.62 4.32 -3.42
N THR A 9 32.21 5.29 -2.73
CA THR A 9 33.66 5.33 -2.49
C THR A 9 33.94 6.36 -1.41
N GLN A 10 34.48 5.94 -0.27
CA GLN A 10 35.37 6.80 0.50
C GLN A 10 36.72 6.10 0.55
N HIS A 11 37.59 6.48 -0.39
CA HIS A 11 39.02 6.37 -0.17
C HIS A 11 39.41 7.45 0.83
N LEU A 12 39.72 7.04 2.06
CA LEU A 12 40.71 7.73 2.87
C LEU A 12 41.53 6.69 3.62
N ALA A 13 42.71 6.43 3.08
CA ALA A 13 43.78 5.77 3.79
C ALA A 13 44.18 6.66 4.98
N ARG A 14 43.83 6.23 6.19
CA ARG A 14 44.56 6.62 7.40
C ARG A 14 44.54 5.44 8.37
N MET A 15 45.72 4.89 8.58
CA MET A 15 46.02 3.86 9.57
C MET A 15 45.46 4.28 10.94
N LEU A 16 44.48 3.53 11.43
CA LEU A 16 44.01 3.54 12.80
C LEU A 16 44.06 2.08 13.30
N PRO A 17 44.53 1.85 14.54
CA PRO A 17 44.89 0.51 15.02
C PRO A 17 43.67 -0.44 15.04
N SER A 18 43.89 -1.64 14.50
CA SER A 18 42.92 -2.69 14.15
C SER A 18 42.14 -3.35 15.32
N ALA A 19 41.90 -2.67 16.44
CA ALA A 19 41.30 -3.30 17.63
C ALA A 19 39.89 -2.80 18.00
N LEU A 20 39.32 -1.80 17.32
CA LEU A 20 37.97 -1.28 17.63
C LEU A 20 36.95 -1.33 16.49
N LEU A 21 37.25 -1.97 15.36
CA LEU A 21 36.31 -2.06 14.22
C LEU A 21 35.34 -3.26 14.27
N ALA A 22 35.45 -4.14 15.28
CA ALA A 22 34.62 -5.33 15.39
C ALA A 22 33.29 -5.11 16.16
N ALA A 23 33.12 -3.99 16.85
CA ALA A 23 31.97 -3.78 17.75
C ALA A 23 30.78 -3.03 17.10
N VAL A 24 30.91 -2.48 15.89
CA VAL A 24 29.84 -1.71 15.22
C VAL A 24 28.96 -2.56 14.30
N LEU A 25 29.34 -3.82 14.02
CA LEU A 25 28.61 -4.69 13.08
C LEU A 25 27.51 -5.56 13.73
N LEU A 26 27.27 -5.40 15.03
CA LEU A 26 26.28 -6.19 15.79
C LEU A 26 25.16 -5.34 16.37
N ALA A 27 24.85 -4.17 15.80
CA ALA A 27 23.56 -3.55 16.07
C ALA A 27 22.48 -4.50 15.50
N PRO A 28 21.65 -5.17 16.32
CA PRO A 28 20.53 -5.91 15.78
C PRO A 28 19.70 -4.89 15.01
N SER A 29 19.50 -5.11 13.71
CA SER A 29 18.43 -4.44 13.00
C SER A 29 17.16 -4.80 13.75
N VAL A 30 16.63 -3.87 14.55
CA VAL A 30 15.30 -4.02 15.12
C VAL A 30 14.35 -3.95 13.94
N LEU A 31 14.12 -5.09 13.30
CA LEU A 31 13.09 -5.23 12.30
C LEU A 31 11.79 -5.03 13.07
N GLY A 32 11.16 -3.87 12.86
CA GLY A 32 9.83 -3.62 13.40
C GLY A 32 8.90 -4.76 13.00
N ALA A 33 8.14 -5.28 13.96
CA ALA A 33 7.19 -6.35 13.67
C ALA A 33 6.08 -5.83 12.74
N VAL A 34 5.74 -6.61 11.72
CA VAL A 34 4.58 -6.32 10.87
C VAL A 34 3.32 -6.63 11.67
N VAL A 35 2.60 -5.58 12.08
CA VAL A 35 1.34 -5.69 12.85
C VAL A 35 0.15 -6.08 11.96
N TRP A 36 0.19 -5.65 10.70
CA TRP A 36 -0.76 -6.02 9.65
C TRP A 36 -0.06 -5.94 8.29
N ASP A 37 -0.35 -6.90 7.41
CA ASP A 37 0.24 -6.98 6.08
C ASP A 37 -0.77 -6.65 4.99
N GLY A 38 -0.64 -5.45 4.42
CA GLY A 38 -1.44 -4.99 3.29
C GLY A 38 -0.91 -5.37 1.92
N ARG A 39 0.16 -6.18 1.83
CA ARG A 39 0.63 -6.64 0.52
C ARG A 39 -0.37 -7.63 -0.06
N PHE A 40 -0.60 -7.55 -1.37
CA PHE A 40 -1.58 -8.39 -2.09
C PHE A 40 -1.06 -9.81 -2.38
N ASN A 41 -0.26 -10.39 -1.48
CA ASN A 41 0.37 -11.68 -1.68
C ASN A 41 -0.64 -12.84 -1.65
N ASP A 42 -1.64 -12.73 -0.79
CA ASP A 42 -2.70 -13.75 -0.60
C ASP A 42 -3.88 -13.60 -1.57
N TYR A 43 -3.85 -12.58 -2.41
CA TYR A 43 -4.86 -12.35 -3.45
C TYR A 43 -4.33 -12.94 -4.75
N SER A 44 -5.08 -13.83 -5.39
CA SER A 44 -4.75 -14.35 -6.72
C SER A 44 -5.29 -13.44 -7.83
N THR A 45 -6.50 -12.92 -7.64
CA THR A 45 -7.14 -11.99 -8.59
C THR A 45 -7.97 -10.96 -7.85
N ALA A 46 -8.47 -9.94 -8.56
CA ALA A 46 -9.38 -8.97 -7.98
C ALA A 46 -10.69 -9.59 -7.46
N ALA A 47 -11.08 -10.79 -7.94
CA ALA A 47 -12.26 -11.50 -7.45
C ALA A 47 -12.12 -11.92 -5.98
N ASP A 48 -10.90 -12.04 -5.45
CA ASP A 48 -10.69 -12.37 -4.04
C ASP A 48 -11.16 -11.25 -3.10
N PHE A 49 -11.24 -9.99 -3.57
CA PHE A 49 -11.87 -8.91 -2.83
C PHE A 49 -13.37 -9.14 -2.62
N ASN A 50 -14.05 -9.89 -3.49
CA ASN A 50 -15.49 -10.17 -3.32
C ASN A 50 -15.79 -11.17 -2.21
N LYS A 51 -14.76 -11.82 -1.62
CA LYS A 51 -14.94 -12.82 -0.56
C LYS A 51 -15.24 -12.20 0.81
N TRP A 52 -14.83 -10.94 1.01
CA TRP A 52 -15.13 -10.21 2.23
C TRP A 52 -16.58 -9.72 2.21
N SER A 53 -17.26 -9.80 3.34
CA SER A 53 -18.55 -9.16 3.59
C SER A 53 -18.69 -8.84 5.09
N TRP A 54 -19.71 -8.05 5.45
CA TRP A 54 -20.04 -7.80 6.87
C TRP A 54 -20.33 -9.09 7.67
N SER A 55 -20.89 -10.11 7.02
CA SER A 55 -21.14 -11.42 7.65
C SER A 55 -19.95 -12.39 7.55
N ASN A 56 -18.95 -12.08 6.74
CA ASN A 56 -17.78 -12.93 6.50
C ASN A 56 -16.51 -12.08 6.27
N GLN A 57 -15.98 -11.52 7.36
CA GLN A 57 -14.87 -10.58 7.34
C GLN A 57 -13.49 -11.27 7.17
N VAL A 58 -13.29 -11.92 6.02
CA VAL A 58 -12.07 -12.67 5.66
C VAL A 58 -11.06 -11.83 4.89
N GLY A 59 -9.81 -12.31 4.79
CA GLY A 59 -8.74 -11.61 4.09
C GLY A 59 -8.13 -10.45 4.89
N THR A 60 -7.30 -9.65 4.24
CA THR A 60 -6.56 -8.54 4.90
C THR A 60 -7.19 -7.17 4.64
N TYR A 61 -8.19 -7.07 3.77
CA TYR A 61 -8.89 -5.85 3.44
C TYR A 61 -10.42 -5.97 3.55
N GLN A 62 -11.05 -4.96 4.14
CA GLN A 62 -12.47 -4.69 4.00
C GLN A 62 -12.71 -4.00 2.66
N THR A 63 -13.76 -4.42 1.97
CA THR A 63 -14.04 -4.05 0.58
C THR A 63 -15.51 -3.69 0.46
N TYR A 64 -15.89 -2.50 0.94
CA TYR A 64 -17.29 -2.03 0.86
C TYR A 64 -17.46 -0.61 0.36
N ILE A 65 -16.38 0.20 0.33
CA ILE A 65 -16.42 1.57 -0.17
C ILE A 65 -16.01 1.57 -1.64
N TYR A 66 -17.01 1.42 -2.50
CA TYR A 66 -16.86 1.49 -3.96
C TYR A 66 -18.21 1.83 -4.61
N GLY A 67 -18.15 2.19 -5.89
CA GLY A 67 -19.34 2.38 -6.72
C GLY A 67 -20.13 1.09 -6.89
N ASN A 68 -21.34 1.02 -6.35
CA ASN A 68 -22.15 -0.20 -6.36
C ASN A 68 -23.60 0.01 -6.85
N LEU A 69 -23.90 1.20 -7.36
CA LEU A 69 -25.25 1.58 -7.77
C LEU A 69 -25.73 0.84 -9.04
N HIS A 70 -24.83 0.20 -9.80
CA HIS A 70 -25.17 -0.54 -11.02
C HIS A 70 -24.84 -2.04 -10.93
N GLY A 71 -24.75 -2.57 -9.71
CA GLY A 71 -24.50 -4.00 -9.47
C GLY A 71 -23.04 -4.42 -9.56
N GLU A 72 -22.11 -3.46 -9.63
CA GLU A 72 -20.69 -3.75 -9.56
C GLU A 72 -20.31 -4.36 -8.20
N THR A 73 -19.26 -5.20 -8.21
CA THR A 73 -18.64 -5.75 -7.00
C THR A 73 -17.29 -5.08 -6.77
N ALA A 74 -16.66 -5.33 -5.61
CA ALA A 74 -15.34 -4.80 -5.29
C ALA A 74 -14.33 -5.06 -6.43
N SER A 75 -14.35 -6.27 -7.00
CA SER A 75 -13.47 -6.67 -8.10
C SER A 75 -13.55 -5.79 -9.36
N SER A 76 -14.65 -5.07 -9.58
CA SER A 76 -14.81 -4.14 -10.71
C SER A 76 -13.87 -2.93 -10.62
N TRP A 77 -13.39 -2.61 -9.42
CA TRP A 77 -12.66 -1.38 -9.11
C TRP A 77 -11.16 -1.58 -8.89
N TYR A 78 -10.72 -2.84 -8.82
CA TYR A 78 -9.33 -3.19 -8.53
C TYR A 78 -8.77 -4.08 -9.63
N THR A 79 -7.53 -3.85 -10.03
CA THR A 79 -6.81 -4.77 -10.91
C THR A 79 -5.48 -5.12 -10.26
N LEU A 80 -5.22 -6.40 -10.05
CA LEU A 80 -3.94 -6.87 -9.53
C LEU A 80 -2.97 -7.19 -10.67
N GLY A 81 -1.68 -7.04 -10.41
CA GLY A 81 -0.64 -7.33 -11.39
C GLY A 81 0.77 -7.01 -10.89
N SER A 82 1.75 -7.78 -11.36
CA SER A 82 3.15 -7.56 -11.01
C SER A 82 3.68 -6.21 -11.50
N GLN A 83 3.11 -5.68 -12.59
CA GLN A 83 3.43 -4.36 -13.13
C GLN A 83 2.92 -3.19 -12.26
N TYR A 84 2.02 -3.44 -11.30
CA TYR A 84 1.45 -2.39 -10.44
C TYR A 84 2.17 -2.25 -9.09
N LYS A 85 3.18 -3.08 -8.80
CA LYS A 85 4.01 -2.90 -7.59
C LYS A 85 5.22 -2.04 -7.88
N ASN A 86 5.80 -1.45 -6.83
CA ASN A 86 7.15 -0.94 -6.92
C ASN A 86 8.13 -2.10 -7.23
N PRO A 87 8.89 -2.06 -8.33
CA PRO A 87 9.83 -3.12 -8.69
C PRO A 87 10.87 -3.42 -7.60
N ALA A 88 11.24 -2.42 -6.79
CA ALA A 88 12.17 -2.57 -5.68
C ALA A 88 11.60 -3.37 -4.50
N THR A 89 10.28 -3.49 -4.38
CA THR A 89 9.63 -4.27 -3.31
C THR A 89 9.58 -5.75 -3.70
N THR A 90 10.65 -6.48 -3.42
CA THR A 90 10.80 -7.91 -3.78
C THR A 90 9.88 -8.83 -2.98
N THR A 91 9.48 -8.45 -1.78
CA THR A 91 8.57 -9.23 -0.92
C THR A 91 7.09 -9.15 -1.34
N ALA A 92 6.75 -8.29 -2.30
CA ALA A 92 5.40 -8.18 -2.84
C ALA A 92 5.29 -8.95 -4.16
N LYS A 93 4.33 -9.86 -4.26
CA LYS A 93 4.00 -10.63 -5.46
C LYS A 93 3.42 -9.71 -6.54
N GLN A 94 2.59 -8.76 -6.17
CA GLN A 94 1.89 -7.85 -7.07
C GLN A 94 1.46 -6.56 -6.37
N GLY A 95 1.09 -5.57 -7.16
CA GLY A 95 0.42 -4.35 -6.69
C GLY A 95 -1.04 -4.34 -7.10
N VAL A 96 -1.73 -3.27 -6.73
CA VAL A 96 -3.11 -3.01 -7.13
C VAL A 96 -3.18 -1.70 -7.90
N LYS A 97 -3.93 -1.70 -9.01
CA LYS A 97 -4.41 -0.50 -9.66
C LYS A 97 -5.84 -0.25 -9.20
N VAL A 98 -6.10 0.91 -8.63
CA VAL A 98 -7.42 1.36 -8.19
C VAL A 98 -8.06 2.17 -9.31
N LYS A 99 -9.29 1.84 -9.68
CA LYS A 99 -10.08 2.54 -10.69
C LYS A 99 -11.07 3.49 -10.01
N ILE A 100 -11.12 4.73 -10.47
CA ILE A 100 -12.20 5.67 -10.16
C ILE A 100 -12.85 6.11 -11.48
N SER A 101 -14.17 6.17 -11.52
CA SER A 101 -14.96 6.73 -12.63
C SER A 101 -16.21 7.43 -12.11
N ALA A 102 -17.01 8.02 -13.00
CA ALA A 102 -18.30 8.62 -12.65
C ALA A 102 -19.27 7.65 -11.91
N ASN A 103 -19.07 6.34 -12.06
CA ASN A 103 -19.87 5.32 -11.38
C ASN A 103 -19.31 4.93 -10.00
N SER A 104 -18.17 5.49 -9.56
CA SER A 104 -17.55 5.22 -8.25
C SER A 104 -18.29 5.88 -7.08
N ILE A 105 -19.61 6.04 -7.17
CA ILE A 105 -20.42 6.66 -6.12
C ILE A 105 -20.77 5.61 -5.09
N TRP A 106 -20.23 5.77 -3.87
CA TRP A 106 -20.58 4.93 -2.73
C TRP A 106 -21.71 5.57 -1.92
N ASN A 107 -22.73 4.78 -1.58
CA ASN A 107 -23.84 5.16 -0.70
C ASN A 107 -24.59 6.47 -1.09
N GLY A 108 -24.69 6.75 -2.40
CA GLY A 108 -25.37 7.95 -2.91
C GLY A 108 -24.67 9.28 -2.57
N GLY A 109 -23.41 9.24 -2.14
CA GLY A 109 -22.62 10.43 -1.88
C GLY A 109 -22.28 11.22 -3.15
N THR A 110 -21.62 12.37 -2.97
CA THR A 110 -21.18 13.23 -4.08
C THR A 110 -19.72 12.99 -4.48
N MET A 111 -18.96 12.25 -3.67
CA MET A 111 -17.55 11.95 -3.91
C MET A 111 -17.39 10.61 -4.64
N LEU A 112 -16.44 10.56 -5.57
CA LEU A 112 -16.06 9.33 -6.26
C LEU A 112 -15.03 8.57 -5.43
N ARG A 113 -15.36 7.35 -5.00
CA ARG A 113 -14.60 6.58 -4.00
C ARG A 113 -14.39 5.13 -4.44
N SER A 114 -13.19 4.63 -4.21
CA SER A 114 -12.83 3.22 -4.30
C SER A 114 -11.70 2.97 -3.31
N GLU A 115 -12.06 2.46 -2.14
CA GLU A 115 -11.18 2.39 -0.99
C GLU A 115 -11.12 0.98 -0.41
N LEU A 116 -9.94 0.64 0.10
CA LEU A 116 -9.66 -0.59 0.84
C LEU A 116 -9.26 -0.20 2.26
N ILE A 117 -9.90 -0.81 3.24
CA ILE A 117 -9.62 -0.56 4.67
C ILE A 117 -8.95 -1.82 5.25
N PRO A 118 -7.93 -1.71 6.11
CA PRO A 118 -7.36 -2.89 6.78
C PRO A 118 -8.43 -3.73 7.50
N GLN A 119 -8.52 -5.03 7.16
CA GLN A 119 -9.23 -6.03 7.94
C GLN A 119 -8.24 -6.65 8.91
N THR A 120 -8.33 -6.27 10.20
CA THR A 120 -7.43 -6.80 11.23
C THR A 120 -8.11 -6.82 12.60
N LYS A 121 -7.59 -7.68 13.48
CA LYS A 121 -7.89 -7.65 14.92
C LYS A 121 -6.74 -7.06 15.74
N ALA A 122 -5.59 -6.79 15.10
CA ALA A 122 -4.45 -6.19 15.77
C ALA A 122 -4.73 -4.72 16.09
N SER A 123 -4.22 -4.24 17.22
CA SER A 123 -4.33 -2.83 17.58
C SER A 123 -3.50 -1.97 16.64
N LEU A 124 -4.13 -0.98 16.00
CA LEU A 124 -3.45 0.01 15.15
C LEU A 124 -3.22 1.34 15.89
N SER A 125 -2.89 1.27 17.17
CA SER A 125 -2.65 2.43 18.06
C SER A 125 -1.20 2.51 18.55
N GLY A 126 -0.80 3.68 19.07
CA GLY A 126 0.54 3.93 19.57
C GLY A 126 1.52 4.36 18.48
N HIS A 127 2.81 4.05 18.65
CA HIS A 127 3.85 4.38 17.69
C HIS A 127 3.95 3.30 16.61
N LEU A 128 3.24 3.52 15.50
CA LEU A 128 3.22 2.63 14.34
C LEU A 128 3.68 3.37 13.09
N TYR A 129 4.16 2.59 12.12
CA TYR A 129 4.56 3.09 10.80
C TYR A 129 3.62 2.51 9.74
N PHE A 130 2.94 3.39 9.02
CA PHE A 130 2.05 3.02 7.92
C PHE A 130 2.79 3.17 6.60
N HIS A 131 3.10 2.03 5.97
CA HIS A 131 3.87 1.99 4.75
C HIS A 131 2.97 1.88 3.52
N VAL A 132 3.20 2.75 2.54
CA VAL A 132 2.54 2.70 1.23
C VAL A 132 3.54 3.08 0.14
N SER A 133 3.37 2.54 -1.06
CA SER A 133 4.05 2.99 -2.27
C SER A 133 2.99 3.36 -3.30
N LEU A 134 3.09 4.55 -3.87
CA LEU A 134 2.15 5.08 -4.85
C LEU A 134 2.87 5.43 -6.15
N GLN A 135 2.17 5.28 -7.26
CA GLN A 135 2.61 5.75 -8.58
C GLN A 135 1.42 6.37 -9.30
N ILE A 136 1.66 7.47 -10.00
CA ILE A 136 0.69 8.05 -10.93
C ILE A 136 0.78 7.30 -12.27
N PRO A 137 -0.32 6.71 -12.77
CA PRO A 137 -0.32 6.03 -14.06
C PRO A 137 -0.23 7.02 -15.23
N THR A 138 0.36 6.59 -16.35
CA THR A 138 0.43 7.41 -17.58
C THR A 138 -0.86 7.36 -18.39
N VAL A 139 -1.62 6.26 -18.28
CA VAL A 139 -2.95 6.09 -18.89
C VAL A 139 -4.00 6.31 -17.82
N ASN A 140 -4.94 7.22 -18.09
CA ASN A 140 -5.96 7.67 -17.13
C ASN A 140 -5.35 8.18 -15.81
N PRO A 141 -4.44 9.18 -15.85
CA PRO A 141 -3.93 9.81 -14.62
C PRO A 141 -5.08 10.48 -13.84
N PRO A 142 -4.93 10.66 -12.51
CA PRO A 142 -5.81 11.54 -11.74
C PRO A 142 -5.87 12.93 -12.35
N ASP A 143 -7.07 13.55 -12.36
CA ASP A 143 -7.28 14.86 -12.94
C ASP A 143 -6.76 15.96 -12.00
N PRO A 144 -5.75 16.75 -12.38
CA PRO A 144 -5.18 17.77 -11.49
C PRO A 144 -6.13 18.92 -11.14
N ASN A 145 -7.29 19.05 -11.81
CA ASN A 145 -8.27 20.10 -11.55
C ASN A 145 -9.21 19.78 -10.37
N PHE A 146 -9.16 18.54 -9.84
CA PHE A 146 -9.98 18.12 -8.71
C PHE A 146 -9.11 17.76 -7.51
N GLU A 147 -9.63 17.99 -6.30
CA GLU A 147 -8.99 17.50 -5.08
C GLU A 147 -9.06 15.97 -5.02
N HIS A 148 -7.96 15.35 -4.58
CA HIS A 148 -7.88 13.92 -4.34
C HIS A 148 -7.38 13.68 -2.91
N GLN A 149 -8.13 12.91 -2.13
CA GLN A 149 -7.70 12.42 -0.82
C GLN A 149 -7.22 10.98 -0.97
N ILE A 150 -5.93 10.74 -0.69
CA ILE A 150 -5.27 9.46 -0.98
C ILE A 150 -4.50 9.01 0.26
N VAL A 151 -4.71 7.76 0.70
CA VAL A 151 -4.12 7.20 1.95
C VAL A 151 -4.40 8.12 3.15
N PHE A 152 -5.68 8.31 3.44
CA PHE A 152 -6.16 9.17 4.51
C PHE A 152 -6.75 8.35 5.67
N TRP A 153 -6.92 9.03 6.79
CA TRP A 153 -7.63 8.51 7.97
C TRP A 153 -9.03 9.11 8.02
N GLU A 154 -10.01 8.31 8.42
CA GLU A 154 -11.28 8.88 8.88
C GLU A 154 -10.97 9.68 10.14
N GLY A 155 -11.33 10.96 10.15
CA GLY A 155 -11.04 11.85 11.29
C GLY A 155 -11.76 11.39 12.56
N ALA A 156 -11.24 11.80 13.71
CA ALA A 156 -12.03 11.81 14.95
C ALA A 156 -12.92 13.06 14.92
N THR A 157 -14.23 12.88 15.01
CA THR A 157 -15.12 13.92 15.57
C THR A 157 -14.95 13.94 17.08
#